data_AF-A0A371FVR8-F1
#
_entry.id   AF-A0A371FVR8-F1
#
_cell.length_a   1.000
_cell.length_b   1.000
_cell.length_c   1.000
_cell.angle_alpha   90.00
_cell.angle_beta   90.00
_cell.angle_gamma   90.00
#
_symmetry.space_group_name_H-M   'P 1'
#
loop_
_entity.id
_entity.type
_entity.pdbx_description
1 polymer ?
#
loop_
_entity_poly.entity_id
_entity_poly.type
_entity_poly.pdbx_seq_one_letter_code
_entity_poly.pdbx_strand_id
1 'polypeptide(L)' 'MDSKSSRNESSSINDMHLFNEHSPDDRDLLMKENIFHSHFHVSGKLCSIIIDEGNSVSMASMRLVEKLKLPT' A
#
# COMPACT_ATOMS: atom_id res chain seq x y z
N MET A 1 -38.19 23.68 20.36
CA MET A 1 -37.60 22.35 20.16
C MET A 1 -36.27 22.56 19.47
N ASP A 2 -35.25 22.34 20.27
CA ASP A 2 -33.93 22.93 20.18
C ASP A 2 -32.98 22.15 19.26
N SER A 3 -32.08 22.91 18.65
CA SER A 3 -30.65 22.63 18.46
C SER A 3 -30.16 21.43 17.63
N LYS A 4 -29.27 21.79 16.68
CA LYS A 4 -28.39 20.94 15.86
C LYS A 4 -27.59 19.93 16.69
N SER A 5 -27.32 18.76 16.10
CA SER A 5 -26.12 17.97 16.39
C SER A 5 -25.56 17.33 15.12
N SER A 6 -24.27 17.55 14.92
CA SER A 6 -23.44 17.13 13.77
C SER A 6 -22.82 15.75 14.01
N ARG A 7 -22.64 14.95 12.95
CA ARG A 7 -21.45 14.10 12.83
C ARG A 7 -21.17 13.77 11.37
N ASN A 8 -20.05 14.29 10.92
CA ASN A 8 -19.29 13.91 9.74
C ASN A 8 -18.55 12.61 10.04
N GLU A 9 -18.82 11.54 9.31
CA GLU A 9 -17.95 10.36 9.32
C GLU A 9 -17.59 10.06 7.86
N SER A 10 -16.44 10.58 7.45
CA SER A 10 -15.70 10.04 6.31
C SER A 10 -15.14 8.68 6.70
N SER A 11 -15.38 7.61 5.94
CA SER A 11 -14.36 6.57 5.77
C SER A 11 -14.69 5.57 4.67
N SER A 12 -13.77 5.50 3.71
CA SER A 12 -13.25 4.32 3.01
C SER A 12 -14.21 3.21 2.58
N ILE A 13 -14.29 3.04 1.26
CA ILE A 13 -14.72 1.82 0.56
C ILE A 13 -14.04 0.61 1.22
N ASN A 14 -14.80 -0.18 1.97
CA ASN A 14 -14.38 -1.47 2.49
C ASN A 14 -14.85 -2.55 1.50
N ASP A 15 -14.08 -2.77 0.42
CA ASP A 15 -14.26 -3.96 -0.43
C ASP A 15 -13.40 -5.12 0.09
N MET A 16 -13.43 -5.34 1.41
CA MET A 16 -12.87 -6.56 2.02
C MET A 16 -14.01 -7.39 2.59
N HIS A 17 -14.95 -7.76 1.73
CA HIS A 17 -15.99 -8.71 2.07
C HIS A 17 -16.24 -9.64 0.89
N LEU A 18 -15.41 -10.68 0.75
CA LEU A 18 -15.79 -11.99 0.22
C LEU A 18 -14.63 -12.97 0.47
N PHE A 19 -14.97 -14.25 0.63
CA PHE A 19 -14.15 -15.40 1.05
C PHE A 19 -14.17 -15.67 2.58
N ASN A 20 -15.30 -16.10 3.15
CA ASN A 20 -15.87 -17.46 3.11
C ASN A 20 -15.28 -18.38 4.20
N GLU A 21 -16.14 -18.86 5.11
CA GLU A 21 -15.86 -19.91 6.09
C GLU A 21 -15.47 -21.21 5.39
N HIS A 22 -14.19 -21.60 5.42
CA HIS A 22 -13.76 -23.01 5.23
C HIS A 22 -12.46 -23.26 6.02
N SER A 23 -12.30 -24.51 6.45
CA SER A 23 -11.35 -25.08 7.43
C SER A 23 -9.88 -24.64 7.32
N PRO A 24 -9.09 -24.83 8.41
CA PRO A 24 -7.66 -24.53 8.41
C PRO A 24 -6.91 -25.65 7.71
N ASP A 25 -6.86 -25.61 6.38
CA ASP A 25 -5.91 -26.35 5.57
C ASP A 25 -5.70 -25.55 4.28
N ASP A 26 -4.46 -25.38 3.84
CA ASP A 26 -4.03 -24.73 2.59
C ASP A 26 -4.15 -23.20 2.40
N ARG A 27 -4.94 -22.45 3.19
CA ARG A 27 -5.02 -20.98 3.01
C ARG A 27 -3.79 -20.20 3.47
N ASP A 28 -3.01 -20.75 4.39
CA ASP A 28 -1.79 -20.11 4.90
C ASP A 28 -0.62 -20.18 3.89
N LEU A 29 -0.71 -21.07 2.89
CA LEU A 29 0.32 -21.24 1.85
C LEU A 29 0.19 -20.23 0.70
N LEU A 30 -1.02 -19.68 0.47
CA LEU A 30 -1.29 -18.72 -0.60
C LEU A 30 -0.92 -17.27 -0.21
N MET A 31 -0.67 -16.99 1.07
CA MET A 31 -0.41 -15.63 1.57
C MET A 31 1.07 -15.25 1.65
N LYS A 32 2.02 -16.14 1.34
CA LYS A 32 3.44 -15.81 1.38
C LYS A 32 3.87 -15.16 0.05
N GLU A 33 3.37 -13.96 -0.20
CA GLU A 33 3.88 -13.12 -1.28
C GLU A 33 5.34 -12.77 -0.97
N ASN A 34 6.27 -13.25 -1.80
CA ASN A 34 7.70 -13.01 -1.61
C ASN A 34 8.01 -11.59 -2.09
N ILE A 35 7.87 -10.61 -1.20
CA ILE A 35 8.21 -9.22 -1.49
C ILE A 35 9.73 -9.08 -1.46
N PHE A 36 10.33 -8.82 -2.62
CA PHE A 36 11.76 -8.56 -2.73
C PHE A 36 12.06 -7.08 -2.52
N HIS A 37 12.75 -6.79 -1.42
CA HIS A 37 13.25 -5.45 -1.13
C HIS A 37 14.69 -5.30 -1.59
N SER A 38 15.00 -4.16 -2.20
CA SER A 38 16.38 -3.75 -2.50
C SER A 38 16.62 -2.31 -2.05
N HIS A 39 17.88 -1.98 -1.81
CA HIS A 39 18.30 -0.66 -1.36
C HIS A 39 19.22 0.00 -2.41
N PHE A 40 18.93 1.25 -2.75
CA PHE A 40 19.69 2.03 -3.72
C PHE A 40 19.91 3.46 -3.26
N HIS A 41 20.96 4.12 -3.74
CA HIS A 41 21.16 5.54 -3.51
C HIS A 41 20.52 6.35 -4.64
N VAL A 42 19.55 7.20 -4.31
CA VAL A 42 18.94 8.16 -5.24
C VAL A 42 19.23 9.56 -4.73
N SER A 43 19.92 10.37 -5.54
CA SER A 43 20.36 11.72 -5.15
C SER A 43 21.10 11.75 -3.81
N GLY A 44 21.98 10.76 -3.59
CA GLY A 44 22.78 10.61 -2.36
C GLY A 44 22.01 10.10 -1.14
N LYS A 45 20.72 9.75 -1.26
CA LYS A 45 19.90 9.22 -0.16
C LYS A 45 19.59 7.74 -0.38
N LEU A 46 19.76 6.93 0.66
CA LEU A 46 19.38 5.52 0.62
C LEU A 46 17.86 5.38 0.56
N CYS A 47 17.37 4.67 -0.44
CA CYS A 47 15.96 4.42 -0.69
C CYS A 47 15.74 2.91 -0.75
N SER A 48 14.65 2.44 -0.17
CA SER A 48 14.16 1.07 -0.36
C SER A 48 13.20 1.05 -1.55
N ILE A 49 13.34 0.04 -2.40
CA ILE A 49 12.41 -0.23 -3.50
C ILE A 49 11.90 -1.67 -3.37
N ILE A 50 10.66 -1.88 -3.79
CA ILE A 50 10.07 -3.21 -3.94
C ILE A 50 10.21 -3.58 -5.41
N ILE A 51 10.72 -4.77 -5.68
CA ILE A 51 10.80 -5.32 -7.02
C ILE A 51 9.53 -6.15 -7.25
N ASP A 52 8.67 -5.63 -8.11
CA ASP A 52 7.46 -6.32 -8.57
C ASP A 52 7.74 -6.90 -9.96
N GLU A 53 7.81 -8.23 -10.05
CA GLU A 53 8.03 -8.93 -11.33
C GLU A 53 6.87 -8.72 -12.31
N GLY A 54 5.65 -8.48 -11.80
CA GLY A 54 4.45 -8.30 -12.61
C GLY A 54 4.32 -6.94 -13.28
N ASN A 55 5.17 -5.98 -12.92
CA ASN A 55 5.07 -4.60 -13.41
C ASN A 55 6.36 -4.18 -14.14
N SER A 56 6.21 -3.79 -15.41
CA SER A 56 7.32 -3.28 -16.24
C SER A 56 7.59 -1.79 -16.04
N VAL A 57 6.72 -1.07 -15.31
CA VAL A 57 6.82 0.38 -15.10
C VAL A 57 7.35 0.68 -13.71
N SER A 58 8.43 1.46 -13.64
CA SER A 58 8.92 1.99 -12.37
C SER A 58 7.93 2.99 -11.80
N MET A 59 7.42 2.72 -10.60
CA MET A 59 6.54 3.61 -9.86
C MET A 59 7.26 4.14 -8.62
N ALA A 60 7.18 5.44 -8.41
CA ALA A 60 7.66 6.09 -7.20
C ALA A 60 6.49 6.76 -6.48
N SER A 61 6.45 6.61 -5.15
CA SER A 61 5.45 7.35 -4.36
C SER A 61 5.73 8.86 -4.44
N MET A 62 4.69 9.68 -4.54
CA MET A 62 4.80 11.14 -4.55
C MET A 62 5.60 11.64 -3.33
N ARG A 63 5.35 11.03 -2.16
CA ARG A 63 6.09 11.33 -0.92
C ARG A 63 7.60 11.09 -1.04
N LEU A 64 8.02 10.06 -1.77
CA LEU A 64 9.43 9.78 -2.04
C LEU A 64 10.00 10.86 -2.97
N VAL A 65 9.31 11.17 -4.07
CA VAL A 65 9.71 12.20 -5.04
C VAL A 65 9.93 13.55 -4.35
N GLU A 66 8.97 13.98 -3.51
CA GLU A 66 9.05 15.21 -2.72
C GLU A 66 10.21 15.20 -1.72
N LYS A 67 10.41 14.11 -0.98
CA LYS A 67 11.53 13.97 -0.03
C LYS A 67 12.90 14.00 -0.71
N LEU A 68 12.97 13.48 -1.93
CA LEU A 68 14.17 13.49 -2.76
C LEU A 68 14.36 14.82 -3.51
N LYS A 69 13.34 15.71 -3.48
CA LYS A 69 13.30 16.97 -4.23
C LYS A 69 13.56 16.77 -5.73
N LEU A 70 13.00 15.69 -6.27
CA LEU A 70 13.11 15.40 -7.70
C LEU A 70 12.11 16.26 -8.49
N PRO A 71 12.44 16.68 -9.72
CA PRO A 71 11.49 17.32 -10.61
C PRO A 71 10.39 16.32 -11.01
N THR A 72 9.16 16.82 -11.16
CA THR A 72 7.97 16.04 -11.53
C THR A 72 7.51 16.38 -12.93
#